data_AF-A0A529ST68-F1
#
_entry.id   AF-A0A529ST68-F1
#
_cell.length_a   1.000
_cell.length_b   1.000
_cell.length_c   1.000
_cell.angle_alpha   90.00
_cell.angle_beta   90.00
_cell.angle_gamma   90.00
#
_symmetry.space_group_name_H-M   'P 1'
#
loop_
_entity.id
_entity.type
_entity.pdbx_description
1 polymer ?
#
loop_
_entity_poly.entity_id
_entity_poly.type
_entity_poly.pdbx_seq_one_letter_code
_entity_poly.pdbx_strand_id
1 'polypeptide(L)' 'ARYIDGPAAIAPAIRELAKPGDFVVFLGAGNITQWAYALPKELGGTPS' A
#
# COMPACT_ATOMS: atom_id res chain seq x y z
N ALA A 1 4.18 -8.97 12.17
CA ALA A 1 3.83 -8.81 10.74
C ALA A 1 2.45 -9.42 10.51
N ARG A 2 1.58 -8.76 9.74
CA ARG A 2 0.25 -9.26 9.37
C ARG A 2 0.32 -9.80 7.94
N TYR A 3 -0.18 -11.01 7.73
CA TYR A 3 -0.33 -11.57 6.39
C TYR A 3 -1.46 -10.85 5.66
N ILE A 4 -1.24 -10.56 4.37
CA ILE A 4 -2.21 -9.94 3.46
C ILE A 4 -2.28 -10.82 2.22
N ASP A 5 -3.50 -11.19 1.84
CA ASP A 5 -3.76 -12.22 0.82
C ASP A 5 -3.43 -11.76 -0.61
N GLY A 6 -3.28 -10.44 -0.81
CA GLY A 6 -2.94 -9.87 -2.11
C GLY A 6 -3.03 -8.34 -2.14
N PRO A 7 -2.77 -7.71 -3.31
CA PRO A 7 -2.66 -6.26 -3.45
C PRO A 7 -3.93 -5.51 -3.05
N ALA A 8 -5.11 -6.06 -3.37
CA ALA A 8 -6.40 -5.45 -3.05
C ALA A 8 -6.64 -5.29 -1.53
N ALA A 9 -5.94 -6.06 -0.69
CA ALA A 9 -6.04 -5.98 0.76
C ALA A 9 -5.14 -4.89 1.37
N ILE A 10 -4.25 -4.27 0.59
CA ILE A 10 -3.24 -3.34 1.08
C ILE A 10 -3.87 -2.00 1.47
N ALA A 11 -4.65 -1.39 0.57
CA ALA A 11 -5.25 -0.09 0.84
C ALA A 11 -6.22 -0.10 2.05
N PRO A 12 -7.08 -1.13 2.25
CA PRO A 12 -7.84 -1.28 3.50
C PRO A 12 -6.96 -1.40 4.74
N ALA A 13 -5.92 -2.23 4.70
CA ALA A 13 -5.01 -2.41 5.83
C ALA A 13 -4.29 -1.10 6.21
N ILE A 14 -3.88 -0.30 5.22
CA ILE A 14 -3.25 1.00 5.48
C ILE A 14 -4.23 1.98 6.10
N ARG A 15 -5.50 2.00 5.66
CA ARG A 15 -6.53 2.86 6.27
C ARG A 15 -6.79 2.54 7.74
N GLU A 16 -6.64 1.27 8.13
CA GLU A 16 -6.78 0.85 9.53
C GLU A 16 -5.55 1.21 10.38
N LEU A 17 -4.36 1.22 9.79
CA LEU A 17 -3.09 1.28 10.53
C LEU A 17 -2.42 2.65 10.51
N ALA A 18 -2.46 3.35 9.38
CA ALA A 18 -1.67 4.56 9.15
C ALA A 18 -2.40 5.84 9.59
N LYS A 19 -1.61 6.82 10.00
CA LYS A 19 -2.04 8.18 10.35
C LYS A 19 -1.43 9.20 9.38
N PRO A 20 -1.99 10.42 9.30
CA PRO A 20 -1.37 11.49 8.52
C PRO A 20 0.09 11.71 8.93
N GLY A 21 0.99 11.70 7.94
CA GLY A 21 2.44 11.83 8.15
C GLY A 21 3.21 10.51 8.19
N ASP A 22 2.53 9.36 8.23
CA ASP A 22 3.19 8.06 8.14
C ASP A 22 3.64 7.75 6.70
N PHE A 23 4.69 6.93 6.59
CA PHE A 23 5.22 6.45 5.32
C PHE A 23 4.94 4.96 5.13
N VAL A 24 4.61 4.59 3.90
CA VAL A 24 4.42 3.19 3.49
C VAL A 24 5.60 2.79 2.60
N VAL A 25 6.35 1.78 3.01
CA VAL A 25 7.50 1.26 2.27
C VAL A 25 7.23 -0.18 1.86
N PHE A 26 7.34 -0.41 0.55
CA PHE A 26 7.18 -1.72 -0.06
C PHE A 26 8.54 -2.39 -0.22
N LEU A 27 8.73 -3.55 0.41
CA LEU A 27 9.99 -4.30 0.39
C LEU A 27 9.73 -5.76 0.04
N GLY A 28 10.45 -6.27 -0.97
CA GLY A 28 10.33 -7.66 -1.40
C GLY A 28 10.81 -7.88 -2.83
N ALA A 29 10.76 -9.12 -3.28
CA ALA A 29 10.97 -9.50 -4.68
C ALA A 29 9.62 -9.60 -5.43
N GLY A 30 9.66 -9.64 -6.76
CA GLY A 30 8.47 -9.85 -7.59
C GLY A 30 7.74 -8.57 -7.98
N ASN A 31 6.40 -8.59 -7.92
CA ASN A 31 5.51 -7.52 -8.41
C ASN A 31 5.31 -6.35 -7.43
N ILE A 32 6.15 -6.24 -6.41
CA ILE A 32 6.01 -5.25 -5.34
C ILE A 32 6.00 -3.80 -5.88
N THR A 33 6.78 -3.53 -6.92
CA THR A 33 6.83 -2.22 -7.60
C THR A 33 5.46 -1.85 -8.18
N GLN A 34 4.74 -2.80 -8.77
CA GLN A 34 3.41 -2.55 -9.33
C GLN A 34 2.41 -2.17 -8.24
N TRP A 35 2.49 -2.81 -7.07
CA TRP A 35 1.60 -2.51 -5.95
C TRP A 35 1.88 -1.12 -5.38
N ALA A 36 3.16 -0.76 -5.24
CA ALA A 36 3.55 0.58 -4.82
C ALA A 36 3.01 1.66 -5.78
N TYR A 37 3.05 1.42 -7.09
CA TYR A 37 2.48 2.33 -8.08
C TYR A 37 0.95 2.43 -8.05
N ALA A 38 0.25 1.33 -7.75
CA ALA A 38 -1.20 1.31 -7.69
C ALA A 38 -1.77 1.97 -6.42
N LEU A 39 -1.06 1.85 -5.29
CA LEU A 39 -1.58 2.21 -3.97
C LEU A 39 -2.05 3.68 -3.85
N PRO A 40 -1.33 4.72 -4.31
CA PRO A 40 -1.78 6.10 -4.19
C PRO A 40 -3.18 6.31 -4.77
N LYS A 41 -3.42 5.71 -5.95
CA LYS A 41 -4.73 5.75 -6.61
C LYS A 41 -5.80 5.04 -5.78
N GLU A 42 -5.50 3.88 -5.20
CA GLU A 42 -6.44 3.14 -4.34
C GLU A 42 -6.76 3.87 -3.03
N LEU A 43 -5.84 4.71 -2.53
CA LEU A 43 -6.06 5.60 -1.39
C LEU A 43 -6.80 6.90 -1.76
N GLY A 44 -7.06 7.14 -3.05
CA GLY A 44 -7.72 8.35 -3.54
C GLY A 44 -6.78 9.55 -3.76
N GLY A 45 -5.46 9.33 -3.68
CA GLY A 45 -4.45 10.33 -4.04
C GLY A 45 -4.05 10.23 -5.51
N THR A 46 -3.51 11.33 -6.05
CA THR A 46 -2.80 11.33 -7.32
C THR A 46 -1.38 10.78 -7.13
N PRO A 47 -0.87 9.91 -8.03
CA PRO A 47 0.55 9.55 -8.04
C PRO A 47 1.39 10.83 -8.09
N SER A 48 2.44 10.91 -7.26
CA SER A 48 3.45 11.98 -7.35
C SER A 48 4.36 11.78 -8.56
#